data_AF-A0A975A2T4-F1
#
_entry.id   AF-A0A975A2T4-F1
#
_cell.length_a   1.000
_cell.length_b   1.000
_cell.length_c   1.000
_cell.angle_alpha   90.00
_cell.angle_beta   90.00
_cell.angle_gamma   90.00
#
_symmetry.space_group_name_H-M   'P 1'
#
loop_
_entity.id
_entity.type
_entity.pdbx_description
1 polymer ?
#
loop_
_entity_poly.entity_id
_entity_poly.type
_entity_poly.pdbx_seq_one_letter_code
_entity_poly.pdbx_strand_id
1 'polypeptide(L)'
;MESWNNIMSKDAFSSHTHSAVFKIANKEIEKVLKDKQNKKHVHLAKIWKWIGLGFLLSGLIITIITVTIALLFMYKENNPFNKEWKLLVPLSFGLFFTFIGFILFSLGVKSHKYLAKQIINKFNKYKIYNQIFNFLNLTYTNHYGDEELKKYSLIKFFKNISNFKDIDNNFYCSNNKYEQYEFHNDSHLFKMQNLEYKSNSWKNINDLKNKYIKQLKKDGSTIYGSRIELNSSIKRFAIAAKLKNFNEKISLTLFDKNNNYTPANFEEIVFSKKEYEHLYLKVNDKELLNEWLNDSNNIDFLKLISGELILGHFINIIDKKQRFRLKKLTNLSMFIREQEAYIFFDTPTELFDLFFKNHSINVHKLSEKISEKIIDDFYLLYMLLELLAPFGLNLTSTNIEELTKEIEEKELKINNDLEYKIDNNLDETNDNINK
;
A
#
# COMPACT_ATOMS: atom_id res chain seq x y z
N MET A 1 36.13 -9.51 -1.07
CA MET A 1 35.59 -8.18 -1.40
C MET A 1 34.66 -8.37 -2.58
N GLU A 2 33.36 -8.40 -2.32
CA GLU A 2 32.33 -8.58 -3.35
C GLU A 2 32.16 -7.28 -4.12
N SER A 3 32.08 -7.34 -5.45
CA SER A 3 31.73 -6.18 -6.26
C SER A 3 30.27 -5.84 -5.98
N TRP A 4 30.00 -4.63 -5.47
CA TRP A 4 28.65 -4.09 -5.26
C TRP A 4 27.89 -3.79 -6.58
N ASN A 5 28.18 -4.55 -7.65
CA ASN A 5 27.89 -4.20 -9.04
C ASN A 5 26.54 -4.70 -9.57
N ASN A 6 25.72 -5.37 -8.77
CA ASN A 6 24.46 -5.96 -9.25
C ASN A 6 23.25 -5.42 -8.50
N ILE A 7 23.08 -4.08 -8.45
CA ILE A 7 21.77 -3.51 -8.13
C ILE A 7 20.81 -3.92 -9.26
N MET A 8 19.73 -4.58 -8.88
CA MET A 8 18.70 -4.98 -9.84
C MET A 8 17.93 -3.75 -10.32
N SER A 9 17.80 -3.58 -11.64
CA SER A 9 16.93 -2.55 -12.21
C SER A 9 15.46 -2.85 -11.91
N LYS A 10 14.60 -1.83 -11.92
CA LYS A 10 13.14 -2.02 -11.72
C LYS A 10 12.56 -3.04 -12.68
N ASP A 11 12.95 -2.96 -13.95
CA ASP A 11 12.45 -3.85 -15.00
C ASP A 11 12.90 -5.29 -14.77
N ALA A 12 14.16 -5.49 -14.36
CA ALA A 12 14.67 -6.81 -14.00
C ALA A 12 13.94 -7.34 -12.75
N PHE A 13 13.77 -6.53 -11.71
CA PHE A 13 13.03 -6.94 -10.51
C PHE A 13 11.59 -7.33 -10.84
N SER A 14 10.92 -6.52 -11.67
CA SER A 14 9.57 -6.79 -12.15
C SER A 14 9.51 -8.06 -13.00
N SER A 15 10.46 -8.29 -13.91
CA SER A 15 10.44 -9.48 -14.77
C SER A 15 10.60 -10.77 -13.97
N HIS A 16 11.42 -10.77 -12.91
CA HIS A 16 11.62 -11.94 -12.05
C HIS A 16 10.45 -12.19 -11.08
N THR A 17 9.78 -11.14 -10.61
CA THR A 17 8.73 -11.25 -9.56
C THR A 17 7.31 -11.35 -10.13
N HIS A 18 7.04 -10.75 -11.30
CA HIS A 18 5.67 -10.48 -11.74
C HIS A 18 4.81 -11.73 -11.89
N SER A 19 5.31 -12.77 -12.56
CA SER A 19 4.56 -14.01 -12.81
C SER A 19 4.10 -14.67 -11.50
N ALA A 20 5.01 -14.81 -10.53
CA ALA A 20 4.72 -15.41 -9.23
C ALA A 20 3.70 -14.57 -8.43
N VAL A 21 3.94 -13.26 -8.33
CA VAL A 21 3.05 -12.33 -7.62
C VAL A 21 1.66 -12.29 -8.27
N PHE A 22 1.59 -12.26 -9.60
CA PHE A 22 0.34 -12.30 -10.35
C PHE A 22 -0.43 -13.60 -10.14
N LYS A 23 0.22 -14.76 -10.20
CA LYS A 23 -0.42 -16.06 -9.98
C LYS A 23 -1.08 -16.13 -8.60
N ILE A 24 -0.39 -15.66 -7.57
CA ILE A 24 -0.92 -15.65 -6.19
C ILE A 24 -2.02 -14.61 -6.03
N ALA A 25 -1.81 -13.38 -6.51
CA ALA A 25 -2.84 -12.35 -6.47
C ALA A 25 -4.13 -12.83 -7.16
N ASN A 26 -4.00 -13.49 -8.31
CA ASN A 26 -5.12 -14.09 -9.03
C ASN A 26 -5.83 -15.15 -8.20
N LYS A 27 -5.10 -16.11 -7.61
CA LYS A 27 -5.65 -17.17 -6.75
C LYS A 27 -6.39 -16.59 -5.53
N GLU A 28 -5.81 -15.61 -4.84
CA GLU A 28 -6.43 -14.97 -3.68
C GLU A 28 -7.68 -14.16 -4.04
N ILE A 29 -7.66 -13.39 -5.14
CA ILE A 29 -8.85 -12.67 -5.62
C ILE A 29 -9.95 -13.66 -6.01
N GLU A 30 -9.61 -14.74 -6.74
CA GLU A 30 -10.59 -15.76 -7.11
C GLU A 30 -11.21 -16.41 -5.89
N LYS A 31 -10.42 -16.75 -4.87
CA LYS A 31 -10.90 -17.31 -3.61
C LYS A 31 -11.94 -16.39 -2.96
N VAL A 32 -11.68 -15.08 -2.89
CA VAL A 32 -12.63 -14.12 -2.33
C VAL A 32 -13.92 -14.03 -3.16
N LEU A 33 -13.82 -14.06 -4.48
CA LEU A 33 -14.98 -13.92 -5.37
C LEU A 33 -15.81 -15.22 -5.50
N LYS A 34 -15.20 -16.39 -5.28
CA LYS A 34 -15.87 -17.70 -5.27
C LYS A 34 -16.53 -18.04 -3.93
N ASP A 35 -16.20 -17.31 -2.86
CA ASP A 35 -16.84 -17.44 -1.55
C ASP A 35 -18.38 -17.38 -1.67
N LYS A 36 -19.06 -18.34 -1.03
CA LYS A 36 -20.53 -18.52 -1.08
C LYS A 36 -21.27 -17.25 -0.70
N GLN A 37 -20.76 -16.49 0.26
CA GLN A 37 -21.35 -15.22 0.68
C GLN A 37 -21.22 -14.13 -0.39
N ASN A 38 -20.13 -14.14 -1.16
CA ASN A 38 -19.81 -13.11 -2.15
C ASN A 38 -20.41 -13.39 -3.54
N LYS A 39 -20.68 -14.67 -3.87
CA LYS A 39 -21.16 -15.09 -5.19
C LYS A 39 -22.41 -14.33 -5.67
N LYS A 40 -23.38 -14.07 -4.77
CA LYS A 40 -24.59 -13.28 -5.08
C LYS A 40 -24.24 -11.84 -5.45
N HIS A 41 -23.34 -11.21 -4.69
CA HIS A 41 -22.88 -9.85 -4.95
C HIS A 41 -22.10 -9.75 -6.26
N VAL A 42 -21.39 -10.81 -6.68
CA VAL A 42 -20.67 -10.85 -7.97
C VAL A 42 -21.66 -10.74 -9.12
N HIS A 43 -22.74 -11.51 -9.08
CA HIS A 43 -23.77 -11.46 -10.13
C HIS A 43 -24.45 -10.08 -10.17
N LEU A 44 -24.80 -9.52 -9.01
CA LEU A 44 -25.38 -8.17 -8.93
C LEU A 44 -24.44 -7.10 -9.51
N ALA A 45 -23.16 -7.16 -9.17
CA ALA A 45 -22.19 -6.15 -9.61
C ALA A 45 -21.80 -6.27 -11.09
N LYS A 46 -21.74 -7.50 -11.64
CA LYS A 46 -21.38 -7.75 -13.04
C LYS A 46 -22.56 -7.62 -14.01
N ILE A 47 -23.73 -8.15 -13.67
CA ILE A 47 -24.84 -8.31 -14.62
C ILE A 47 -25.92 -7.25 -14.36
N TRP A 48 -26.44 -7.20 -13.12
CA TRP A 48 -27.58 -6.33 -12.78
C TRP A 48 -27.23 -4.85 -12.87
N LYS A 49 -25.97 -4.48 -12.67
CA LYS A 49 -25.48 -3.12 -12.92
C LYS A 49 -25.71 -2.67 -14.37
N TRP A 50 -25.35 -3.51 -15.34
CA TRP A 50 -25.48 -3.15 -16.76
C TRP A 50 -26.91 -3.32 -17.28
N ILE A 51 -27.62 -4.36 -16.83
CA ILE A 51 -29.05 -4.51 -17.11
C ILE A 51 -29.83 -3.32 -16.54
N GLY A 52 -29.55 -2.92 -15.30
CA GLY A 52 -30.15 -1.76 -14.66
C GLY A 52 -29.85 -0.46 -15.39
N LEU A 53 -28.61 -0.27 -15.86
CA LEU A 53 -28.26 0.88 -16.70
C LEU A 53 -29.04 0.87 -18.03
N GLY A 54 -29.20 -0.31 -18.66
CA GLY A 54 -29.99 -0.48 -19.88
C GLY A 54 -31.46 -0.08 -19.68
N PHE A 55 -32.11 -0.59 -18.63
CA PHE A 55 -33.49 -0.21 -18.27
C PHE A 55 -33.63 1.26 -17.91
N LEU A 56 -32.64 1.82 -17.21
CA LEU A 56 -32.65 3.23 -16.82
C LEU A 56 -32.60 4.13 -18.07
N LEU A 57 -31.68 3.83 -19.00
CA LEU A 57 -31.54 4.60 -20.23
C LEU A 57 -32.74 4.42 -21.16
N SER A 58 -33.26 3.20 -21.33
CA SER A 58 -34.44 2.96 -22.17
C SER A 58 -35.68 3.64 -21.59
N GLY A 59 -35.91 3.55 -20.28
CA GLY A 59 -37.01 4.23 -19.61
C GLY A 59 -36.93 5.75 -19.73
N LEU A 60 -35.74 6.34 -19.57
CA LEU A 60 -35.52 7.77 -19.77
C LEU A 60 -35.81 8.19 -21.22
N ILE A 61 -35.33 7.43 -22.20
CA ILE A 61 -35.58 7.70 -23.63
C ILE A 61 -37.08 7.64 -23.93
N ILE A 62 -37.79 6.60 -23.48
CA ILE A 62 -39.25 6.47 -23.68
C ILE A 62 -39.98 7.66 -23.04
N THR A 63 -39.58 8.05 -21.83
CA THR A 63 -40.17 9.19 -21.11
C THR A 63 -39.96 10.49 -21.89
N ILE A 64 -38.73 10.75 -22.36
CA ILE A 64 -38.40 11.95 -23.14
C ILE A 64 -39.19 12.00 -24.46
N ILE A 65 -39.24 10.90 -25.20
CA ILE A 65 -40.00 10.81 -26.45
C ILE A 65 -41.49 11.07 -26.18
N THR A 66 -42.05 10.45 -25.15
CA THR A 66 -43.47 10.59 -24.81
C THR A 66 -43.82 12.02 -24.41
N VAL A 67 -42.99 12.67 -23.59
CA VAL A 67 -43.17 14.08 -23.21
C VAL A 67 -43.03 15.00 -24.42
N THR A 68 -42.07 14.74 -25.30
CA THR A 68 -41.87 15.55 -26.51
C THR A 68 -43.08 15.45 -27.45
N ILE A 69 -43.59 14.24 -27.66
CA ILE A 69 -44.79 13.99 -28.46
C ILE A 69 -46.01 14.67 -27.80
N ALA A 70 -46.16 14.56 -26.48
CA ALA A 70 -47.24 15.23 -25.75
C ALA A 70 -47.21 16.76 -25.94
N LEU A 71 -46.02 17.39 -25.82
CA LEU A 71 -45.85 18.82 -26.05
C LEU A 71 -46.19 19.23 -27.49
N LEU A 72 -45.78 18.44 -28.50
CA LEU A 72 -46.11 18.69 -29.90
C LEU A 72 -47.62 18.59 -30.16
N PHE A 73 -48.31 17.64 -29.53
CA PHE A 73 -49.77 17.53 -29.63
C PHE A 73 -50.49 18.70 -28.96
N MET A 74 -50.07 19.11 -27.76
CA MET A 74 -50.64 20.28 -27.07
C MET A 74 -50.44 21.58 -27.87
N TYR A 75 -49.35 21.70 -28.62
CA TYR A 75 -49.10 22.85 -29.49
C TYR A 75 -50.00 22.86 -30.74
N LYS A 76 -50.44 21.68 -31.23
CA LYS A 76 -51.12 21.55 -32.53
C LYS A 76 -52.65 21.40 -32.43
N GLU A 77 -53.20 20.87 -31.34
CA GLU A 77 -54.65 20.65 -31.16
C GLU A 77 -55.23 21.52 -30.02
N ASN A 78 -56.35 22.22 -30.31
CA ASN A 78 -57.08 23.07 -29.35
C ASN A 78 -57.84 22.30 -28.25
N ASN A 79 -57.85 20.97 -28.27
CA ASN A 79 -58.56 20.16 -27.28
C ASN A 79 -57.80 18.84 -26.99
N PRO A 80 -56.79 18.88 -26.10
CA PRO A 80 -55.82 17.78 -25.92
C PRO A 80 -56.41 16.53 -25.23
N PHE A 81 -57.49 16.68 -24.46
CA PHE A 81 -57.92 15.69 -23.46
C PHE A 81 -58.42 14.33 -23.98
N ASN A 82 -58.85 14.22 -25.24
CA ASN A 82 -59.46 12.96 -25.74
C ASN A 82 -58.43 11.92 -26.26
N LYS A 83 -57.14 12.27 -26.36
CA LYS A 83 -56.05 11.35 -26.78
C LYS A 83 -54.99 11.09 -25.71
N GLU A 84 -55.10 11.72 -24.53
CA GLU A 84 -54.09 11.66 -23.46
C GLU A 84 -53.84 10.26 -22.90
N TRP A 85 -54.88 9.41 -22.85
CA TRP A 85 -54.75 8.02 -22.40
C TRP A 85 -53.74 7.20 -23.21
N LYS A 86 -53.58 7.50 -24.52
CA LYS A 86 -52.61 6.81 -25.38
C LYS A 86 -51.17 7.20 -25.05
N LEU A 87 -50.94 8.35 -24.41
CA LEU A 87 -49.63 8.83 -23.98
C LEU A 87 -49.34 8.45 -22.51
N LEU A 88 -50.36 8.23 -21.68
CA LEU A 88 -50.19 7.74 -20.31
C LEU A 88 -49.57 6.34 -20.25
N VAL A 89 -49.92 5.46 -21.19
CA VAL A 89 -49.36 4.10 -21.27
C VAL A 89 -47.84 4.11 -21.51
N PRO A 90 -47.30 4.71 -22.59
CA PRO A 90 -45.85 4.77 -22.78
C PRO A 90 -45.14 5.58 -21.70
N LEU A 91 -45.77 6.60 -21.12
CA LEU A 91 -45.22 7.36 -19.98
C LEU A 91 -45.05 6.47 -18.74
N SER A 92 -46.07 5.70 -18.38
CA SER A 92 -46.02 4.77 -17.23
C SER A 92 -45.00 3.65 -17.43
N PHE A 93 -44.88 3.09 -18.64
CA PHE A 93 -43.82 2.15 -18.98
C PHE A 93 -42.42 2.78 -18.88
N GLY A 94 -42.25 4.01 -19.37
CA GLY A 94 -41.00 4.76 -19.26
C GLY A 94 -40.57 4.95 -17.81
N LEU A 95 -41.48 5.45 -16.97
CA LEU A 95 -41.25 5.64 -15.54
C LEU A 95 -40.97 4.32 -14.81
N PHE A 96 -41.69 3.25 -15.13
CA PHE A 96 -41.49 1.93 -14.55
C PHE A 96 -40.09 1.38 -14.87
N PHE A 97 -39.66 1.45 -16.13
CA PHE A 97 -38.30 1.05 -16.52
C PHE A 97 -37.22 1.92 -15.90
N THR A 98 -37.44 3.23 -15.80
CA THR A 98 -36.50 4.12 -15.09
C THR A 98 -36.40 3.76 -13.62
N PHE A 99 -37.52 3.50 -12.95
CA PHE A 99 -37.56 3.14 -11.53
C PHE A 99 -36.87 1.80 -11.26
N ILE A 100 -37.21 0.75 -12.02
CA ILE A 100 -36.55 -0.56 -11.90
C ILE A 100 -35.07 -0.43 -12.24
N GLY A 101 -34.75 0.24 -13.34
CA GLY A 101 -33.37 0.48 -13.76
C GLY A 101 -32.54 1.15 -12.67
N PHE A 102 -33.10 2.17 -12.00
CA PHE A 102 -32.46 2.85 -10.89
C PHE A 102 -32.20 1.93 -9.69
N ILE A 103 -33.18 1.11 -9.29
CA ILE A 103 -33.02 0.15 -8.19
C ILE A 103 -31.92 -0.86 -8.52
N LEU A 104 -31.97 -1.47 -9.70
CA LEU A 104 -31.00 -2.49 -10.12
C LEU A 104 -29.59 -1.91 -10.25
N PHE A 105 -29.47 -0.72 -10.84
CA PHE A 105 -28.20 -0.01 -10.97
C PHE A 105 -27.62 0.33 -9.59
N SER A 106 -28.43 0.86 -8.67
CA SER A 106 -28.03 1.21 -7.30
C SER A 106 -27.55 -0.02 -6.52
N LEU A 107 -28.29 -1.14 -6.58
CA LEU A 107 -27.90 -2.42 -5.97
C LEU A 107 -26.60 -2.97 -6.57
N GLY A 108 -26.43 -2.88 -7.89
CA GLY A 108 -25.20 -3.26 -8.58
C GLY A 108 -24.00 -2.43 -8.15
N VAL A 109 -24.15 -1.11 -8.04
CA VAL A 109 -23.09 -0.20 -7.54
C VAL A 109 -22.75 -0.47 -6.08
N LYS A 110 -23.75 -0.69 -5.20
CA LYS A 110 -23.53 -1.06 -3.79
C LYS A 110 -22.77 -2.39 -3.68
N SER A 111 -23.19 -3.41 -4.43
CA SER A 111 -22.53 -4.72 -4.46
C SER A 111 -21.10 -4.63 -4.99
N HIS A 112 -20.85 -3.76 -5.98
CA HIS A 112 -19.50 -3.50 -6.49
C HIS A 112 -18.58 -2.93 -5.42
N LYS A 113 -19.05 -1.90 -4.69
CA LYS A 113 -18.29 -1.31 -3.58
C LYS A 113 -18.02 -2.32 -2.45
N TYR A 114 -19.03 -3.13 -2.13
CA TYR A 114 -18.92 -4.19 -1.15
C TYR A 114 -17.84 -5.22 -1.54
N LEU A 115 -17.87 -5.72 -2.77
CA LEU A 115 -16.87 -6.69 -3.25
C LEU A 115 -15.46 -6.10 -3.28
N ALA A 116 -15.30 -4.86 -3.73
CA ALA A 116 -13.99 -4.20 -3.70
C ALA A 116 -13.43 -4.16 -2.26
N LYS A 117 -14.26 -3.82 -1.27
CA LYS A 117 -13.88 -3.85 0.15
C LYS A 117 -13.56 -5.26 0.64
N GLN A 118 -14.35 -6.27 0.24
CA GLN A 118 -14.11 -7.67 0.61
C GLN A 118 -12.80 -8.20 0.06
N ILE A 119 -12.45 -7.86 -1.19
CA ILE A 119 -11.17 -8.26 -1.76
C ILE A 119 -10.05 -7.68 -0.93
N ILE A 120 -10.05 -6.37 -0.63
CA ILE A 120 -9.02 -5.74 0.21
C ILE A 120 -8.93 -6.42 1.59
N ASN A 121 -10.07 -6.62 2.26
CA ASN A 121 -10.10 -7.15 3.63
C ASN A 121 -9.70 -8.63 3.75
N LYS A 122 -9.99 -9.44 2.72
CA LYS A 122 -9.74 -10.90 2.75
C LYS A 122 -8.50 -11.30 1.95
N PHE A 123 -7.84 -10.37 1.26
CA PHE A 123 -6.65 -10.67 0.47
C PHE A 123 -5.49 -11.05 1.40
N ASN A 124 -5.00 -12.29 1.28
CA ASN A 124 -3.87 -12.75 2.07
C ASN A 124 -2.54 -12.25 1.49
N LYS A 125 -2.16 -11.03 1.88
CA LYS A 125 -0.90 -10.39 1.45
C LYS A 125 0.36 -11.13 1.94
N TYR A 126 0.30 -11.84 3.07
CA TYR A 126 1.48 -12.47 3.69
C TYR A 126 2.10 -13.56 2.83
N LYS A 127 1.31 -14.32 2.07
CA LYS A 127 1.86 -15.34 1.15
C LYS A 127 2.79 -14.72 0.12
N ILE A 128 2.38 -13.57 -0.42
CA ILE A 128 3.16 -12.83 -1.41
C ILE A 128 4.40 -12.23 -0.74
N TYR A 129 4.23 -11.65 0.46
CA TYR A 129 5.33 -11.00 1.16
C TYR A 129 6.42 -12.00 1.50
N ASN A 130 6.08 -13.14 2.09
CA ASN A 130 7.05 -14.20 2.41
C ASN A 130 7.86 -14.62 1.18
N GLN A 131 7.22 -14.77 0.03
CA GLN A 131 7.93 -15.15 -1.19
C GLN A 131 8.91 -14.07 -1.67
N ILE A 132 8.48 -12.81 -1.71
CA ILE A 132 9.37 -11.71 -2.16
C ILE A 132 10.47 -11.45 -1.11
N PHE A 133 10.23 -11.66 0.18
CA PHE A 133 11.28 -11.55 1.18
C PHE A 133 12.27 -12.72 1.11
N ASN A 134 11.78 -13.94 0.89
CA ASN A 134 12.66 -15.10 0.66
C ASN A 134 13.56 -14.90 -0.57
N PHE A 135 13.07 -14.21 -1.63
CA PHE A 135 13.91 -13.80 -2.76
C PHE A 135 15.13 -13.01 -2.32
N LEU A 136 14.97 -12.10 -1.36
CA LEU A 136 16.02 -11.28 -0.78
C LEU A 136 16.80 -12.00 0.33
N ASN A 137 16.62 -13.32 0.49
CA ASN A 137 17.17 -14.12 1.58
C ASN A 137 16.79 -13.57 2.97
N LEU A 138 15.53 -13.18 3.12
CA LEU A 138 14.92 -12.69 4.36
C LEU A 138 13.70 -13.55 4.72
N THR A 139 13.67 -14.06 5.94
CA THR A 139 12.54 -14.82 6.48
C THR A 139 11.57 -13.86 7.16
N TYR A 140 10.28 -13.96 6.83
CA TYR A 140 9.23 -13.19 7.51
C TYR A 140 8.86 -13.81 8.85
N THR A 141 8.75 -12.96 9.86
CA THR A 141 8.34 -13.36 11.20
C THR A 141 6.84 -13.17 11.39
N ASN A 142 6.10 -14.27 11.59
CA ASN A 142 4.75 -14.20 12.12
C ASN A 142 4.81 -14.17 13.65
N HIS A 143 4.35 -13.09 14.27
CA HIS A 143 4.41 -12.86 15.73
C HIS A 143 3.57 -13.80 16.62
N TYR A 144 3.24 -15.00 16.14
CA TYR A 144 2.59 -16.04 16.93
C TYR A 144 3.59 -17.15 17.31
N GLY A 145 4.38 -16.90 18.35
CA GLY A 145 4.86 -17.97 19.23
C GLY A 145 6.33 -18.42 19.15
N ASP A 146 7.19 -17.84 18.34
CA ASP A 146 8.57 -18.34 18.23
C ASP A 146 9.53 -17.82 19.31
N GLU A 147 10.13 -18.75 20.06
CA GLU A 147 11.08 -18.45 21.14
C GLU A 147 12.47 -18.03 20.63
N GLU A 148 12.85 -18.37 19.39
CA GLU A 148 14.13 -17.96 18.80
C GLU A 148 14.24 -16.44 18.60
N LEU A 149 13.11 -15.74 18.45
CA LEU A 149 13.07 -14.28 18.33
C LEU A 149 13.35 -13.56 19.65
N LYS A 150 13.25 -14.24 20.80
CA LYS A 150 13.61 -13.64 22.11
C LYS A 150 15.08 -13.23 22.15
N LYS A 151 15.97 -13.86 21.35
CA LYS A 151 17.37 -13.43 21.17
C LYS A 151 17.53 -12.12 20.39
N TYR A 152 16.58 -11.77 19.52
CA TYR A 152 16.61 -10.56 18.67
C TYR A 152 15.81 -9.38 19.25
N SER A 153 15.42 -9.46 20.52
CA SER A 153 14.50 -8.57 21.25
C SER A 153 14.87 -7.07 21.35
N LEU A 154 15.89 -6.53 20.67
CA LEU A 154 16.51 -5.25 21.07
C LEU A 154 16.56 -4.11 20.06
N ILE A 155 16.02 -4.20 18.84
CA ILE A 155 15.95 -2.99 17.99
C ILE A 155 14.83 -2.07 18.47
N LYS A 156 15.20 -0.87 18.92
CA LYS A 156 14.26 0.18 19.31
C LYS A 156 13.59 0.77 18.06
N PHE A 157 12.34 0.42 17.78
CA PHE A 157 11.64 1.03 16.65
C PHE A 157 11.27 2.49 16.94
N PHE A 158 11.56 3.42 16.02
CA PHE A 158 11.33 4.85 16.23
C PHE A 158 9.86 5.24 15.99
N LYS A 159 9.03 5.09 17.03
CA LYS A 159 7.65 5.66 17.04
C LYS A 159 7.59 7.02 17.71
N ASN A 160 8.65 7.43 18.41
CA ASN A 160 8.66 8.64 19.23
C ASN A 160 8.83 9.89 18.36
N ILE A 161 7.94 10.86 18.57
CA ILE A 161 7.97 12.17 17.89
C ILE A 161 9.18 12.99 18.32
N SER A 162 9.68 12.81 19.54
CA SER A 162 10.87 13.54 20.03
C SER A 162 12.13 13.31 19.19
N ASN A 163 12.13 12.28 18.35
CA ASN A 163 13.23 11.99 17.45
C ASN A 163 13.21 12.91 16.20
N PHE A 164 12.13 13.65 15.96
CA PHE A 164 11.93 14.47 14.78
C PHE A 164 11.78 15.95 15.16
N LYS A 165 12.72 16.78 14.70
CA LYS A 165 12.72 18.24 14.96
C LYS A 165 11.65 18.99 14.16
N ASP A 166 11.16 18.39 13.08
CA ASP A 166 10.18 18.99 12.18
C ASP A 166 8.73 18.69 12.56
N ILE A 167 8.52 17.88 13.60
CA ILE A 167 7.20 17.56 14.12
C ILE A 167 7.02 18.28 15.46
N ASP A 168 6.03 19.17 15.53
CA ASP A 168 5.69 19.87 16.77
C ASP A 168 5.28 18.89 17.88
N ASN A 169 5.56 19.26 19.14
CA ASN A 169 5.21 18.46 20.33
C ASN A 169 3.69 18.19 20.50
N ASN A 170 2.84 18.90 19.76
CA ASN A 170 1.38 18.70 19.79
C ASN A 170 0.91 17.54 18.89
N PHE A 171 1.82 16.94 18.11
CA PHE A 171 1.52 15.72 17.39
C PHE A 171 1.59 14.51 18.34
N TYR A 172 0.88 13.45 17.99
CA TYR A 172 0.99 12.13 18.62
C TYR A 172 0.98 11.05 17.53
N CYS A 173 1.72 9.96 17.77
CA CYS A 173 1.72 8.82 16.86
C CYS A 173 0.39 8.06 16.96
N SER A 174 -0.24 7.78 15.83
CA SER A 174 -1.46 6.96 15.78
C SER A 174 -1.11 5.50 16.05
N ASN A 175 -1.30 5.07 17.30
CA ASN A 175 -1.02 3.70 17.72
C ASN A 175 -2.02 2.70 17.09
N ASN A 176 -1.57 1.48 16.82
CA ASN A 176 -2.35 0.35 16.30
C ASN A 176 -3.09 0.58 14.97
N LYS A 177 -2.77 1.65 14.23
CA LYS A 177 -3.35 1.89 12.90
C LYS A 177 -2.73 0.99 11.84
N TYR A 178 -1.41 0.83 11.87
CA TYR A 178 -0.66 0.08 10.86
C TYR A 178 -0.01 -1.15 11.48
N GLU A 179 0.04 -2.21 10.69
CA GLU A 179 0.81 -3.40 11.01
C GLU A 179 2.32 -3.13 10.92
N GLN A 180 3.08 -3.71 11.83
CA GLN A 180 4.55 -3.72 11.81
C GLN A 180 5.00 -5.05 11.20
N TYR A 181 5.86 -4.95 10.19
CA TYR A 181 6.42 -6.11 9.52
C TYR A 181 7.85 -6.35 10.01
N GLU A 182 8.20 -7.61 10.28
CA GLU A 182 9.51 -8.01 10.78
C GLU A 182 10.11 -9.13 9.92
N PHE A 183 11.37 -8.97 9.57
CA PHE A 183 12.10 -9.93 8.72
C PHE A 183 13.52 -10.10 9.23
N HIS A 184 14.08 -11.28 9.06
CA HIS A 184 15.44 -11.56 9.50
C HIS A 184 16.17 -12.56 8.62
N ASN A 185 17.48 -12.59 8.78
CA ASN A 185 18.35 -13.70 8.45
C ASN A 185 19.38 -13.87 9.58
N ASP A 186 20.38 -14.72 9.38
CA ASP A 186 21.36 -15.05 10.43
C ASP A 186 22.17 -13.85 10.94
N SER A 187 22.23 -12.77 10.15
CA SER A 187 23.07 -11.60 10.43
C SER A 187 22.31 -10.28 10.58
N HIS A 188 21.03 -10.24 10.18
CA HIS A 188 20.26 -9.01 10.09
C HIS A 188 18.84 -9.20 10.61
N LEU A 189 18.34 -8.18 11.29
CA LEU A 189 16.94 -8.06 11.68
C LEU A 189 16.40 -6.72 11.17
N PHE A 190 15.22 -6.74 10.57
CA PHE A 190 14.51 -5.59 10.06
C PHE A 190 13.14 -5.49 10.70
N LYS A 191 12.76 -4.28 11.09
CA LYS A 191 11.40 -3.91 11.46
C LYS A 191 10.98 -2.77 10.55
N MET A 192 9.76 -2.78 10.04
CA MET A 192 9.27 -1.69 9.21
C MET A 192 7.78 -1.43 9.44
N GLN A 193 7.36 -0.18 9.31
CA GLN A 193 5.99 0.23 9.58
C GLN A 193 5.64 1.53 8.83
N ASN A 194 4.40 1.63 8.36
CA ASN A 194 3.82 2.95 8.11
C ASN A 194 3.56 3.66 9.45
N LEU A 195 3.78 4.96 9.49
CA LEU A 195 3.57 5.82 10.66
C LEU A 195 2.66 6.98 10.28
N GLU A 196 1.70 7.32 11.15
CA GLU A 196 0.87 8.52 11.01
C GLU A 196 0.90 9.32 12.32
N TYR A 197 1.51 10.49 12.26
CA TYR A 197 1.47 11.47 13.33
C TYR A 197 0.29 12.39 13.11
N LYS A 198 -0.56 12.57 14.13
CA LYS A 198 -1.70 13.48 14.09
C LYS A 198 -1.54 14.57 15.11
N SER A 199 -1.99 15.77 14.78
CA SER A 199 -2.18 16.83 15.77
C SER A 199 -3.60 17.33 15.71
N ASN A 200 -4.15 17.64 16.88
CA ASN A 200 -5.39 18.36 16.99
C ASN A 200 -5.04 19.73 17.58
N SER A 201 -4.93 20.74 16.73
CA SER A 201 -4.70 22.12 17.16
C SER A 201 -5.95 22.96 16.92
N TRP A 202 -6.15 24.02 17.71
CA TRP A 202 -7.29 24.91 17.56
C TRP A 202 -6.79 26.28 17.12
N LYS A 203 -7.30 26.80 16.01
CA LYS A 203 -7.03 28.18 15.57
C LYS A 203 -8.28 29.04 15.66
N ASN A 204 -8.07 30.33 15.95
CA ASN A 204 -9.13 31.31 15.84
C ASN A 204 -9.54 31.43 14.37
N ILE A 205 -10.84 31.37 14.11
CA ILE A 205 -11.43 31.46 12.78
C ILE A 205 -11.07 32.80 12.14
N ASN A 206 -10.96 33.87 12.93
CA ASN A 206 -10.62 35.21 12.45
C ASN A 206 -9.21 35.28 11.85
N ASP A 207 -8.31 34.35 12.20
CA ASP A 207 -6.94 34.30 11.69
C ASP A 207 -6.85 33.55 10.35
N LEU A 208 -7.95 32.97 9.86
CA LEU A 208 -7.99 32.09 8.71
C LEU A 208 -8.75 32.71 7.53
N LYS A 209 -8.26 32.46 6.31
CA LYS A 209 -8.98 32.86 5.09
C LYS A 209 -10.30 32.08 4.98
N ASN A 210 -11.36 32.76 4.55
CA ASN A 210 -12.71 32.19 4.43
C ASN A 210 -12.77 30.93 3.54
N LYS A 211 -11.95 30.88 2.48
CA LYS A 211 -11.78 29.69 1.63
C LYS A 211 -11.24 28.48 2.41
N TYR A 212 -10.29 28.71 3.32
CA TYR A 212 -9.69 27.67 4.13
C TYR A 212 -10.65 27.18 5.22
N ILE A 213 -11.40 28.08 5.86
CA ILE A 213 -12.46 27.71 6.81
C ILE A 213 -13.52 26.82 6.15
N LYS A 214 -13.96 27.16 4.93
CA LYS A 214 -14.90 26.33 4.16
C LYS A 214 -14.32 24.95 3.84
N GLN A 215 -13.02 24.85 3.60
CA GLN A 215 -12.34 23.58 3.36
C GLN A 215 -12.31 22.73 4.64
N LEU A 216 -11.88 23.30 5.76
CA LEU A 216 -11.86 22.63 7.06
C LEU A 216 -13.24 22.08 7.47
N LYS A 217 -14.31 22.87 7.27
CA LYS A 217 -15.69 22.42 7.48
C LYS A 217 -16.08 21.22 6.60
N LYS A 218 -15.67 21.22 5.32
CA LYS A 218 -15.93 20.09 4.41
C LYS A 218 -15.16 18.83 4.81
N ASP A 219 -13.98 19.01 5.37
CA ASP A 219 -13.12 17.93 5.83
C ASP A 219 -13.52 17.41 7.23
N GLY A 220 -14.58 17.97 7.83
CA GLY A 220 -15.18 17.50 9.08
C GLY A 220 -14.60 18.11 10.35
N SER A 221 -13.84 19.21 10.26
CA SER A 221 -13.30 19.91 11.43
C SER A 221 -14.41 20.40 12.36
N THR A 222 -14.20 20.21 13.67
CA THR A 222 -15.09 20.70 14.71
C THR A 222 -14.94 22.21 14.91
N ILE A 223 -16.04 22.90 15.24
CA ILE A 223 -16.04 24.33 15.59
C ILE A 223 -16.53 24.50 17.01
N TYR A 224 -15.81 25.30 17.79
CA TYR A 224 -16.17 25.66 19.16
C TYR A 224 -15.94 27.15 19.38
N GLY A 225 -17.04 27.90 19.54
CA GLY A 225 -17.00 29.36 19.62
C GLY A 225 -16.35 29.98 18.37
N SER A 226 -15.34 30.84 18.58
CA SER A 226 -14.54 31.46 17.52
C SER A 226 -13.36 30.61 17.05
N ARG A 227 -13.25 29.33 17.48
CA ARG A 227 -12.14 28.45 17.14
C ARG A 227 -12.59 27.30 16.25
N ILE A 228 -11.71 26.89 15.34
CA ILE A 228 -11.88 25.72 14.49
C ILE A 228 -10.73 24.76 14.69
N GLU A 229 -11.05 23.47 14.72
CA GLU A 229 -10.09 22.38 14.82
C GLU A 229 -9.31 22.25 13.51
N LEU A 230 -7.98 22.26 13.62
CA LEU A 230 -7.04 21.97 12.56
C LEU A 230 -6.50 20.56 12.76
N ASN A 231 -7.03 19.66 11.94
CA ASN A 231 -6.54 18.29 11.84
C ASN A 231 -5.40 18.24 10.83
N SER A 232 -4.18 18.10 11.32
CA SER A 232 -3.00 17.80 10.50
C SER A 232 -2.53 16.38 10.72
N SER A 233 -2.08 15.75 9.64
CA SER A 233 -1.48 14.42 9.66
C SER A 233 -0.19 14.42 8.86
N ILE A 234 0.88 13.88 9.44
CA ILE A 234 2.15 13.58 8.75
C ILE A 234 2.23 12.07 8.60
N LYS A 235 2.46 11.61 7.37
CA LYS A 235 2.59 10.18 7.05
C LYS A 235 4.02 9.86 6.65
N ARG A 236 4.60 8.88 7.33
CA ARG A 236 5.97 8.40 7.09
C ARG A 236 5.97 6.90 6.87
N PHE A 237 7.01 6.42 6.22
CA PHE A 237 7.40 5.02 6.30
C PHE A 237 8.74 4.94 7.02
N ALA A 238 8.89 3.91 7.85
CA ALA A 238 9.98 3.75 8.78
C ALA A 238 10.55 2.33 8.68
N ILE A 239 11.88 2.21 8.61
CA ILE A 239 12.64 0.96 8.65
C ILE A 239 13.68 1.09 9.76
N ALA A 240 13.69 0.14 10.69
CA ALA A 240 14.78 -0.04 11.65
C ALA A 240 15.47 -1.36 11.33
N ALA A 241 16.79 -1.32 11.16
CA ALA A 241 17.62 -2.48 10.87
C ALA A 241 18.69 -2.64 11.94
N LYS A 242 19.07 -3.87 12.25
CA LYS A 242 20.25 -4.18 13.06
C LYS A 242 21.21 -5.01 12.25
N LEU A 243 22.43 -4.50 12.13
CA LEU A 243 23.51 -5.05 11.33
C LEU A 243 24.56 -5.62 12.27
N LYS A 244 24.58 -6.95 12.45
CA LYS A 244 25.42 -7.62 13.47
C LYS A 244 26.91 -7.33 13.33
N ASN A 245 27.38 -7.11 12.10
CA ASN A 245 28.80 -6.93 11.79
C ASN A 245 29.19 -5.44 11.67
N PHE A 246 28.29 -4.51 11.95
CA PHE A 246 28.59 -3.08 11.87
C PHE A 246 29.38 -2.59 13.09
N ASN A 247 30.28 -1.63 12.88
CA ASN A 247 31.08 -1.05 13.95
C ASN A 247 30.20 -0.18 14.87
N GLU A 248 30.03 -0.61 16.13
CA GLU A 248 29.20 0.07 17.14
C GLU A 248 29.63 1.51 17.41
N LYS A 249 30.90 1.85 17.16
CA LYS A 249 31.45 3.19 17.41
C LYS A 249 31.07 4.20 16.32
N ILE A 250 30.68 3.74 15.14
CA ILE A 250 30.28 4.64 14.06
C ILE A 250 28.87 5.15 14.34
N SER A 251 28.73 6.47 14.35
CA SER A 251 27.42 7.10 14.37
C SER A 251 27.36 8.25 13.37
N LEU A 252 26.40 8.16 12.45
CA LEU A 252 26.28 9.05 11.31
C LEU A 252 24.82 9.26 10.90
N THR A 253 24.58 10.35 10.19
CA THR A 253 23.32 10.61 9.49
C THR A 253 23.60 10.88 8.02
N LEU A 254 22.81 10.27 7.14
CA LEU A 254 22.81 10.45 5.68
C LEU A 254 21.45 10.99 5.22
N PHE A 255 21.46 11.73 4.11
CA PHE A 255 20.31 12.26 3.39
C PHE A 255 19.44 13.28 4.15
N ASP A 256 19.77 13.59 5.41
CA ASP A 256 19.01 14.51 6.28
C ASP A 256 19.28 16.00 5.99
N LYS A 257 18.93 16.42 4.78
CA LYS A 257 19.10 17.80 4.30
C LYS A 257 18.46 18.83 5.22
N ASN A 258 17.28 18.52 5.76
CA ASN A 258 16.50 19.44 6.58
C ASN A 258 16.86 19.38 8.07
N ASN A 259 17.82 18.53 8.44
CA ASN A 259 18.27 18.34 9.81
C ASN A 259 17.14 17.88 10.76
N ASN A 260 16.19 17.11 10.22
CA ASN A 260 14.99 16.66 10.91
C ASN A 260 15.33 15.66 12.01
N TYR A 261 16.44 14.93 11.92
CA TYR A 261 16.75 13.83 12.82
C TYR A 261 18.19 13.85 13.34
N THR A 262 19.13 14.43 12.59
CA THR A 262 20.54 14.50 13.01
C THR A 262 20.68 15.15 14.39
N PRO A 263 21.35 14.53 15.37
CA PRO A 263 21.65 15.15 16.66
C PRO A 263 22.46 16.45 16.53
N ALA A 264 22.33 17.36 17.50
CA ALA A 264 22.95 18.68 17.45
C ALA A 264 24.49 18.66 17.55
N ASN A 265 25.06 17.60 18.12
CA ASN A 265 26.50 17.42 18.30
C ASN A 265 27.21 16.80 17.08
N PHE A 266 26.50 16.54 15.98
CA PHE A 266 27.09 15.93 14.80
C PHE A 266 27.68 17.01 13.90
N GLU A 267 28.87 16.73 13.37
CA GLU A 267 29.56 17.61 12.44
C GLU A 267 29.30 17.19 11.00
N GLU A 268 29.12 18.17 10.11
CA GLU A 268 28.95 17.94 8.68
C GLU A 268 30.26 17.57 7.99
N ILE A 269 30.20 16.56 7.12
CA ILE A 269 31.27 16.19 6.21
C ILE A 269 31.07 16.96 4.90
N VAL A 270 32.05 17.79 4.56
CA VAL A 270 32.07 18.51 3.28
C VAL A 270 32.78 17.64 2.25
N PHE A 271 32.03 17.17 1.25
CA PHE A 271 32.61 16.42 0.14
C PHE A 271 33.38 17.35 -0.80
N SER A 272 34.52 16.88 -1.30
CA SER A 272 35.35 17.63 -2.25
C SER A 272 34.74 17.72 -3.66
N LYS A 273 33.92 16.72 -4.04
CA LYS A 273 33.20 16.70 -5.33
C LYS A 273 31.73 17.05 -5.15
N LYS A 274 31.23 17.96 -6.00
CA LYS A 274 29.82 18.40 -6.01
C LYS A 274 28.82 17.26 -6.20
N GLU A 275 29.20 16.21 -6.91
CA GLU A 275 28.33 15.07 -7.21
C GLU A 275 27.95 14.22 -5.99
N TYR A 276 28.57 14.46 -4.83
CA TYR A 276 28.25 13.78 -3.57
C TYR A 276 27.57 14.71 -2.55
N GLU A 277 27.40 16.00 -2.84
CA GLU A 277 26.81 16.97 -1.91
C GLU A 277 25.38 16.61 -1.48
N HIS A 278 24.63 15.89 -2.33
CA HIS A 278 23.26 15.46 -2.01
C HIS A 278 23.19 14.30 -1.01
N LEU A 279 24.30 13.65 -0.67
CA LEU A 279 24.34 12.59 0.35
C LEU A 279 24.13 13.14 1.76
N TYR A 280 24.38 14.44 2.00
CA TYR A 280 24.23 15.12 3.30
C TYR A 280 24.69 14.26 4.48
N LEU A 281 26.00 14.16 4.65
CA LEU A 281 26.61 13.29 5.67
C LEU A 281 27.03 14.09 6.89
N LYS A 282 26.56 13.65 8.06
CA LYS A 282 26.95 14.20 9.36
C LYS A 282 27.38 13.09 10.30
N VAL A 283 28.40 13.31 11.12
CA VAL A 283 28.97 12.28 11.99
C VAL A 283 29.23 12.80 13.39
N ASN A 284 29.22 11.89 14.36
CA ASN A 284 29.66 12.20 15.72
C ASN A 284 31.18 12.32 15.84
N ASP A 285 31.92 11.51 15.08
CA ASP A 285 33.39 11.49 15.08
C ASP A 285 33.90 11.34 13.64
N LYS A 286 34.62 12.34 13.16
CA LYS A 286 35.15 12.37 11.79
C LYS A 286 36.29 11.39 11.58
N GLU A 287 37.13 11.18 12.59
CA GLU A 287 38.34 10.35 12.44
C GLU A 287 37.97 8.89 12.19
N LEU A 288 36.97 8.39 12.92
CA LEU A 288 36.46 7.02 12.78
C LEU A 288 35.77 6.75 11.43
N LEU A 289 35.32 7.78 10.72
CA LEU A 289 34.65 7.63 9.43
C LEU A 289 35.62 7.77 8.23
N ASN A 290 36.81 8.34 8.43
CA ASN A 290 37.73 8.64 7.34
C ASN A 290 38.11 7.39 6.51
N GLU A 291 38.30 6.23 7.15
CA GLU A 291 38.55 4.97 6.43
C GLU A 291 37.38 4.58 5.52
N TRP A 292 36.15 4.71 6.02
CA TRP A 292 34.94 4.38 5.25
C TRP A 292 34.70 5.35 4.09
N LEU A 293 35.03 6.64 4.28
CA LEU A 293 34.95 7.68 3.24
C LEU A 293 36.02 7.55 2.16
N ASN A 294 37.19 7.02 2.52
CA ASN A 294 38.30 6.84 1.58
C ASN A 294 38.05 5.69 0.59
N ASP A 295 37.12 4.78 0.88
CA ASP A 295 36.65 3.80 -0.09
C ASP A 295 35.61 4.42 -1.03
N SER A 296 36.06 4.80 -2.23
CA SER A 296 35.22 5.42 -3.25
C SER A 296 34.01 4.57 -3.62
N ASN A 297 34.09 3.23 -3.49
CA ASN A 297 32.97 2.35 -3.83
C ASN A 297 31.76 2.61 -2.93
N ASN A 298 31.96 2.92 -1.64
CA ASN A 298 30.87 3.17 -0.71
C ASN A 298 30.06 4.41 -1.12
N ILE A 299 30.77 5.50 -1.42
CA ILE A 299 30.15 6.79 -1.75
C ILE A 299 29.51 6.73 -3.15
N ASP A 300 30.19 6.14 -4.13
CA ASP A 300 29.66 5.98 -5.49
C ASP A 300 28.41 5.11 -5.52
N PHE A 301 28.38 4.04 -4.70
CA PHE A 301 27.21 3.17 -4.56
C PHE A 301 26.03 3.90 -3.91
N LEU A 302 26.24 4.64 -2.81
CA LEU A 302 25.18 5.45 -2.19
C LEU A 302 24.68 6.55 -3.13
N LYS A 303 25.57 7.17 -3.92
CA LYS A 303 25.19 8.14 -4.94
C LYS A 303 24.26 7.50 -5.98
N LEU A 304 24.60 6.30 -6.46
CA LEU A 304 23.79 5.59 -7.45
C LEU A 304 22.39 5.26 -6.90
N ILE A 305 22.30 4.63 -5.72
CA ILE A 305 21.02 4.29 -5.09
C ILE A 305 20.19 5.53 -4.78
N SER A 306 20.80 6.57 -4.20
CA SER A 306 20.08 7.80 -3.90
C SER A 306 19.58 8.50 -5.17
N GLY A 307 20.35 8.46 -6.25
CA GLY A 307 19.92 8.91 -7.58
C GLY A 307 18.68 8.16 -8.04
N GLU A 308 18.69 6.83 -7.98
CA GLU A 308 17.54 6.00 -8.30
C GLU A 308 16.34 6.33 -7.40
N LEU A 309 16.50 6.42 -6.08
CA LEU A 309 15.43 6.74 -5.12
C LEU A 309 14.80 8.13 -5.35
N ILE A 310 15.59 9.11 -5.77
CA ILE A 310 15.15 10.50 -5.99
C ILE A 310 14.51 10.67 -7.38
N LEU A 311 15.02 9.98 -8.40
CA LEU A 311 14.56 10.10 -9.79
C LEU A 311 13.46 9.09 -10.14
N GLY A 312 13.47 7.93 -9.49
CA GLY A 312 12.59 6.82 -9.77
C GLY A 312 11.14 7.10 -9.35
N HIS A 313 10.22 6.63 -10.20
CA HIS A 313 8.79 6.64 -9.94
C HIS A 313 8.42 5.28 -9.33
N PHE A 314 8.55 5.16 -8.02
CA PHE A 314 8.41 3.88 -7.31
C PHE A 314 7.00 3.53 -6.86
N ILE A 315 6.04 4.45 -7.01
CA ILE A 315 4.72 4.30 -6.36
C ILE A 315 3.64 4.30 -7.43
N ASN A 316 3.26 3.12 -7.91
CA ASN A 316 2.08 2.98 -8.75
C ASN A 316 0.82 3.11 -7.90
N ILE A 317 0.07 4.19 -8.12
CA ILE A 317 -1.16 4.41 -7.39
C ILE A 317 -2.33 3.74 -8.13
N ILE A 318 -2.97 2.79 -7.46
CA ILE A 318 -4.09 2.01 -8.04
C ILE A 318 -5.31 2.92 -8.38
N ASP A 319 -5.42 4.11 -7.77
CA ASP A 319 -6.47 5.10 -8.06
C ASP A 319 -6.09 6.04 -9.23
N LYS A 320 -6.90 6.04 -10.30
CA LYS A 320 -6.76 6.94 -11.46
C LYS A 320 -6.74 8.43 -11.07
N LYS A 321 -7.40 8.85 -9.98
CA LYS A 321 -7.38 10.25 -9.52
C LYS A 321 -6.07 10.64 -8.85
N GLN A 322 -5.31 9.68 -8.35
CA GLN A 322 -4.03 9.90 -7.68
C GLN A 322 -2.83 9.67 -8.61
N ARG A 323 -2.99 8.96 -9.75
CA ARG A 323 -1.95 8.80 -10.79
C ARG A 323 -1.30 10.10 -11.27
N PHE A 324 -2.01 11.22 -11.24
CA PHE A 324 -1.47 12.54 -11.61
C PHE A 324 -0.54 13.15 -10.54
N ARG A 325 -0.29 12.45 -9.43
CA ARG A 325 0.64 12.83 -8.37
C ARG A 325 1.51 11.62 -8.04
N LEU A 326 2.31 11.15 -9.00
CA LEU A 326 3.51 10.38 -8.67
C LEU A 326 4.35 11.29 -7.77
N LYS A 327 4.33 11.02 -6.47
CA LYS A 327 5.07 11.81 -5.49
C LYS A 327 6.42 11.13 -5.31
N LYS A 328 7.47 11.88 -5.63
CA LYS A 328 8.84 11.53 -5.26
C LYS A 328 8.93 11.35 -3.75
N LEU A 329 9.85 10.49 -3.30
CA LEU A 329 10.20 10.42 -1.89
C LEU A 329 10.69 11.80 -1.45
N THR A 330 10.21 12.26 -0.30
CA THR A 330 10.65 13.51 0.31
C THR A 330 11.11 13.25 1.72
N ASN A 331 12.10 14.03 2.19
CA ASN A 331 12.64 13.92 3.53
C ASN A 331 13.16 12.51 3.85
N LEU A 332 13.81 11.85 2.88
CA LEU A 332 14.56 10.63 3.15
C LEU A 332 15.70 10.96 4.11
N SER A 333 15.85 10.17 5.16
CA SER A 333 16.95 10.31 6.10
C SER A 333 17.29 8.95 6.66
N MET A 334 18.57 8.74 6.89
CA MET A 334 19.11 7.50 7.43
C MET A 334 20.05 7.82 8.57
N PHE A 335 19.75 7.33 9.76
CA PHE A 335 20.59 7.48 10.94
C PHE A 335 21.16 6.13 11.35
N ILE A 336 22.48 6.07 11.56
CA ILE A 336 23.16 4.87 12.05
C ILE A 336 23.79 5.16 13.39
N ARG A 337 23.61 4.25 14.35
CA ARG A 337 24.22 4.28 15.68
C ARG A 337 24.15 2.90 16.31
N GLU A 338 25.21 2.47 17.02
CA GLU A 338 25.17 1.26 17.87
C GLU A 338 24.66 0.01 17.12
N GLN A 339 25.18 -0.25 15.90
CA GLN A 339 24.74 -1.34 14.99
C GLN A 339 23.31 -1.23 14.44
N GLU A 340 22.59 -0.17 14.76
CA GLU A 340 21.22 0.05 14.30
C GLU A 340 21.21 1.12 13.22
N ALA A 341 20.44 0.87 12.16
CA ALA A 341 20.16 1.83 11.12
C ALA A 341 18.66 2.15 11.10
N TYR A 342 18.35 3.43 10.99
CA TYR A 342 17.01 3.98 11.05
C TYR A 342 16.75 4.79 9.80
N ILE A 343 15.95 4.26 8.88
CA ILE A 343 15.63 4.89 7.61
C ILE A 343 14.17 5.34 7.64
N PHE A 344 13.91 6.60 7.33
CA PHE A 344 12.56 7.10 7.21
C PHE A 344 12.41 8.10 6.07
N PHE A 345 11.19 8.23 5.58
CA PHE A 345 10.83 9.23 4.57
C PHE A 345 9.35 9.55 4.66
N ASP A 346 8.98 10.75 4.20
CA ASP A 346 7.59 11.13 4.05
C ASP A 346 7.01 10.46 2.80
N THR A 347 5.87 9.79 2.98
CA THR A 347 5.13 9.20 1.87
C THR A 347 3.62 9.47 2.02
N PRO A 348 2.96 9.99 0.96
CA PRO A 348 1.50 10.16 0.95
C PRO A 348 0.75 8.83 0.88
N THR A 349 1.43 7.77 0.43
CA THR A 349 0.87 6.45 0.12
C THR A 349 1.39 5.45 1.14
N GLU A 350 0.47 4.69 1.70
CA GLU A 350 0.78 3.63 2.66
C GLU A 350 1.39 2.44 1.89
N LEU A 351 2.64 2.13 2.20
CA LEU A 351 3.34 0.98 1.61
C LEU A 351 2.80 -0.31 2.20
N PHE A 352 2.74 -1.39 1.41
CA PHE A 352 2.20 -2.67 1.84
C PHE A 352 0.71 -2.63 2.28
N ASP A 353 0.00 -1.53 2.02
CA ASP A 353 -1.45 -1.44 2.16
C ASP A 353 -2.11 -1.50 0.77
N LEU A 354 -3.15 -2.31 0.64
CA LEU A 354 -3.90 -2.49 -0.59
C LEU A 354 -5.13 -1.58 -0.60
N PHE A 355 -4.93 -0.27 -0.53
CA PHE A 355 -6.05 0.66 -0.65
C PHE A 355 -6.32 1.01 -2.12
N PHE A 356 -7.39 0.47 -2.70
CA PHE A 356 -7.80 0.82 -4.06
C PHE A 356 -9.27 1.19 -4.22
N LYS A 357 -9.53 2.27 -4.97
CA LYS A 357 -10.86 2.61 -5.51
C LYS A 357 -10.99 2.04 -6.91
N ASN A 358 -11.02 0.71 -7.04
CA ASN A 358 -11.08 0.08 -8.36
C ASN A 358 -12.52 0.00 -8.89
N HIS A 359 -12.67 0.35 -10.17
CA HIS A 359 -13.96 0.43 -10.84
C HIS A 359 -14.36 -0.90 -11.52
N SER A 360 -13.53 -1.95 -11.38
CA SER A 360 -13.70 -3.25 -12.03
C SER A 360 -13.58 -4.42 -11.04
N ILE A 361 -14.37 -5.49 -11.26
CA ILE A 361 -14.29 -6.80 -10.57
C ILE A 361 -13.79 -7.89 -11.56
N ASN A 362 -13.18 -7.47 -12.67
CA ASN A 362 -12.48 -8.42 -13.52
C ASN A 362 -11.23 -8.90 -12.78
N VAL A 363 -11.13 -10.22 -12.57
CA VAL A 363 -10.09 -10.86 -11.77
C VAL A 363 -8.72 -10.50 -12.33
N HIS A 364 -8.43 -10.85 -13.58
CA HIS A 364 -7.16 -10.55 -14.23
C HIS A 364 -6.76 -9.08 -14.14
N LYS A 365 -7.68 -8.14 -14.42
CA LYS A 365 -7.37 -6.69 -14.34
C LYS A 365 -7.11 -6.22 -12.91
N LEU A 366 -7.66 -6.91 -11.91
CA LEU A 366 -7.44 -6.61 -10.52
C LEU A 366 -6.13 -7.22 -10.03
N SER A 367 -5.86 -8.48 -10.40
CA SER A 367 -4.59 -9.17 -10.16
C SER A 367 -3.43 -8.33 -10.68
N GLU A 368 -3.49 -7.88 -11.94
CA GLU A 368 -2.45 -7.04 -12.55
C GLU A 368 -2.15 -5.79 -11.72
N LYS A 369 -3.18 -5.04 -11.33
CA LYS A 369 -3.02 -3.80 -10.55
C LYS A 369 -2.49 -4.03 -9.15
N ILE A 370 -2.91 -5.12 -8.50
CA ILE A 370 -2.44 -5.48 -7.16
C ILE A 370 -0.98 -5.91 -7.26
N SER A 371 -0.64 -6.75 -8.23
CA SER A 371 0.73 -7.17 -8.50
C SER A 371 1.65 -5.99 -8.79
N GLU A 372 1.28 -5.10 -9.71
CA GLU A 372 2.03 -3.88 -10.02
C GLU A 372 2.31 -3.07 -8.75
N LYS A 373 1.30 -2.84 -7.89
CA LYS A 373 1.51 -2.10 -6.64
C LYS A 373 2.46 -2.84 -5.70
N ILE A 374 2.27 -4.15 -5.52
CA ILE A 374 3.12 -4.94 -4.62
C ILE A 374 4.57 -4.90 -5.12
N ILE A 375 4.81 -5.18 -6.40
CA ILE A 375 6.15 -5.17 -7.00
C ILE A 375 6.81 -3.79 -6.82
N ASP A 376 6.06 -2.71 -7.03
CA ASP A 376 6.54 -1.35 -6.83
C ASP A 376 6.90 -1.04 -5.37
N ASP A 377 6.03 -1.37 -4.42
CA ASP A 377 6.29 -1.21 -2.99
C ASP A 377 7.54 -2.01 -2.55
N PHE A 378 7.69 -3.24 -3.06
CA PHE A 378 8.81 -4.12 -2.74
C PHE A 378 10.11 -3.69 -3.39
N TYR A 379 10.06 -3.18 -4.62
CA TYR A 379 11.23 -2.64 -5.28
C TYR A 379 11.74 -1.38 -4.55
N LEU A 380 10.83 -0.51 -4.11
CA LEU A 380 11.19 0.62 -3.24
C LEU A 380 11.87 0.15 -1.96
N LEU A 381 11.30 -0.86 -1.30
CA LEU A 381 11.90 -1.43 -0.10
C LEU A 381 13.28 -2.02 -0.37
N TYR A 382 13.45 -2.79 -1.44
CA TYR A 382 14.73 -3.33 -1.87
C TYR A 382 15.77 -2.21 -2.00
N MET A 383 15.47 -1.13 -2.74
CA MET A 383 16.37 0.00 -2.90
C MET A 383 16.70 0.71 -1.57
N LEU A 384 15.74 0.80 -0.65
CA LEU A 384 15.96 1.39 0.67
C LEU A 384 16.84 0.50 1.56
N LEU A 385 16.69 -0.83 1.48
CA LEU A 385 17.55 -1.75 2.21
C LEU A 385 18.97 -1.73 1.64
N GLU A 386 19.13 -1.65 0.31
CA GLU A 386 20.44 -1.54 -0.34
C GLU A 386 21.23 -0.28 0.10
N LEU A 387 20.60 0.76 0.65
CA LEU A 387 21.35 1.85 1.31
C LEU A 387 22.24 1.38 2.47
N LEU A 388 21.96 0.20 3.03
CA LEU A 388 22.71 -0.43 4.10
C LEU A 388 23.87 -1.30 3.60
N ALA A 389 24.00 -1.53 2.29
CA ALA A 389 25.04 -2.41 1.74
C ALA A 389 26.47 -1.96 2.12
N PRO A 390 26.83 -0.67 1.99
CA PRO A 390 28.13 -0.13 2.45
C PRO A 390 28.38 -0.28 3.95
N PHE A 391 27.38 -0.69 4.72
CA PHE A 391 27.42 -0.90 6.17
C PHE A 391 27.34 -2.39 6.55
N GLY A 392 27.53 -3.28 5.57
CA GLY A 392 27.63 -4.73 5.77
C GLY A 392 26.36 -5.51 5.50
N LEU A 393 25.31 -4.88 4.93
CA LEU A 393 24.17 -5.63 4.42
C LEU A 393 24.55 -6.37 3.14
N ASN A 394 24.22 -7.66 3.08
CA ASN A 394 24.29 -8.44 1.85
C ASN A 394 22.94 -9.12 1.61
N LEU A 395 22.23 -8.67 0.59
CA LEU A 395 21.00 -9.30 0.10
C LEU A 395 21.36 -10.18 -1.10
N THR A 396 21.77 -11.42 -0.86
CA THR A 396 21.94 -12.39 -1.94
C THR A 396 20.58 -12.76 -2.53
N SER A 397 20.33 -12.38 -3.79
CA SER A 397 19.08 -12.73 -4.47
C SER A 397 19.06 -14.23 -4.82
N THR A 398 18.05 -14.96 -4.37
CA THR A 398 17.81 -16.37 -4.75
C THR A 398 16.84 -16.41 -5.94
N ASN A 399 16.81 -17.44 -6.79
CA ASN A 399 15.87 -17.45 -7.93
C ASN A 399 14.39 -17.69 -7.47
N ILE A 400 13.48 -16.74 -7.73
CA ILE A 400 12.06 -16.79 -7.30
C ILE A 400 11.30 -17.97 -7.91
N GLU A 401 11.60 -18.32 -9.17
CA GLU A 401 10.86 -19.37 -9.87
C GLU A 401 11.11 -20.75 -9.25
N GLU A 402 12.32 -20.98 -8.76
CA GLU A 402 12.74 -22.22 -8.10
C GLU A 402 12.08 -22.33 -6.71
N LEU A 403 12.09 -21.25 -5.94
CA LEU A 403 11.36 -21.12 -4.67
C LEU A 403 9.85 -21.29 -4.82
N THR A 404 9.26 -20.77 -5.91
CA THR A 404 7.83 -20.92 -6.18
C THR A 404 7.47 -22.38 -6.45
N LYS A 405 8.30 -23.10 -7.22
CA LYS A 405 8.12 -24.54 -7.43
C LYS A 405 8.24 -25.32 -6.12
N GLU A 406 9.27 -25.05 -5.31
CA GLU A 406 9.45 -25.73 -4.02
C GLU A 406 8.29 -25.48 -3.04
N ILE A 407 7.76 -24.25 -2.99
CA ILE A 407 6.63 -23.91 -2.12
C ILE A 407 5.34 -24.56 -2.65
N GLU A 408 5.12 -24.56 -3.97
CA GLU A 408 3.97 -25.24 -4.57
C GLU A 408 4.01 -26.75 -4.30
N GLU A 409 5.19 -27.38 -4.39
CA GLU A 409 5.39 -28.79 -4.05
C GLU A 409 5.18 -29.06 -2.54
N LYS A 410 5.63 -28.16 -1.66
CA LYS A 410 5.37 -28.25 -0.21
C LYS A 410 3.89 -28.10 0.12
N GLU A 411 3.19 -27.13 -0.49
CA GLU A 411 1.74 -26.97 -0.32
C GLU A 411 0.98 -28.18 -0.85
N LEU A 412 1.42 -28.76 -1.98
CA LEU A 412 0.82 -29.98 -2.54
C LEU A 412 1.01 -31.18 -1.61
N LYS A 413 2.22 -31.38 -1.07
CA LYS A 413 2.51 -32.44 -0.10
C LYS A 413 1.69 -32.28 1.18
N ILE A 414 1.61 -31.08 1.75
CA ILE A 414 0.81 -30.82 2.96
C ILE A 414 -0.67 -31.10 2.72
N ASN A 415 -1.22 -30.71 1.57
CA ASN A 415 -2.63 -30.97 1.24
C ASN A 415 -2.90 -32.46 1.03
N ASN A 416 -2.00 -33.17 0.33
CA ASN A 416 -2.12 -34.61 0.12
C ASN A 416 -1.99 -35.38 1.46
N ASP A 417 -1.11 -34.94 2.35
CA ASP A 417 -0.94 -35.54 3.69
C ASP A 417 -2.15 -35.26 4.60
N LEU A 418 -2.83 -34.12 4.42
CA LEU A 418 -4.09 -33.80 5.11
C LEU A 418 -5.27 -34.60 4.57
N GLU A 419 -5.38 -34.78 3.25
CA GLU A 419 -6.40 -35.64 2.63
C GLU A 419 -6.20 -37.10 3.06
N TYR A 420 -4.96 -37.61 3.04
CA TYR A 420 -4.66 -38.97 3.49
C TYR A 420 -4.97 -39.20 4.98
N LYS A 421 -4.77 -38.18 5.84
CA LYS A 421 -5.16 -38.25 7.26
C LYS A 421 -6.67 -38.18 7.47
N ILE A 422 -7.41 -37.49 6.61
CA ILE A 422 -8.88 -37.43 6.69
C ILE A 422 -9.48 -38.78 6.26
N ASP A 423 -8.96 -39.36 5.18
CA ASP A 423 -9.44 -40.64 4.65
C ASP A 423 -9.18 -41.79 5.65
N ASN A 424 -7.98 -41.85 6.26
CA ASN A 424 -7.70 -42.88 7.27
C ASN A 424 -8.51 -42.72 8.57
N ASN A 425 -8.85 -41.50 8.98
CA ASN A 425 -9.70 -41.29 10.16
C ASN A 425 -11.18 -41.65 9.89
N LEU A 426 -11.64 -41.54 8.65
CA LEU A 426 -12.99 -41.96 8.23
C LEU A 426 -13.12 -43.49 8.18
N ASP A 427 -12.06 -44.19 7.79
CA ASP A 427 -12.04 -45.66 7.78
C ASP A 427 -11.98 -46.23 9.22
N GLU A 428 -11.18 -45.64 10.12
CA GLU A 428 -11.15 -46.05 11.54
C GLU A 428 -12.45 -45.77 12.32
N THR A 429 -13.25 -44.77 11.90
CA THR A 429 -14.57 -44.53 12.50
C THR A 429 -15.63 -45.49 11.96
N ASN A 430 -15.52 -45.96 10.71
CA ASN A 430 -16.45 -46.93 10.16
C ASN A 430 -16.22 -48.36 10.69
N ASP A 431 -14.97 -48.74 10.97
CA ASP A 431 -14.65 -50.04 11.56
C ASP A 431 -15.04 -50.17 13.05
N ASN A 432 -15.17 -49.06 13.77
CA ASN A 432 -15.67 -49.04 15.14
C ASN A 432 -17.21 -48.99 15.26
N ILE A 433 -17.94 -48.80 14.15
CA ILE A 433 -19.41 -48.85 14.12
C ILE A 433 -19.92 -50.27 13.79
N ASN A 434 -19.05 -51.14 13.25
CA ASN A 434 -19.38 -52.52 12.88
C ASN A 434 -18.83 -53.60 13.85
N LYS A 435 -18.54 -53.24 15.11
CA LYS A 435 -18.19 -54.19 16.19
C LYS A 435 -19.21 -54.21 17.31
#